data_AF-A0A2V6XYE4-F1
#
_entry.id   AF-A0A2V6XYE4-F1
#
_cell.length_a   1.000
_cell.length_b   1.000
_cell.length_c   1.000
_cell.angle_alpha   90.00
_cell.angle_beta   90.00
_cell.angle_gamma   90.00
#
_symmetry.space_group_name_H-M   'P 1'
#
loop_
_entity.id
_entity.type
_entity.pdbx_description
1 polymer ?
#
loop_
_entity_poly.entity_id
_entity_poly.type
_entity_poly.pdbx_seq_one_letter_code
_entity_poly.pdbx_strand_id
1 'polypeptide(L)' 'MTDWWQEIDDAIVSCFLDESSMTPVEIGRKLGMSTEAVTSLLARLAQEGRITIVGVALARRAGSEDR' A
#
# COMPACT_ATOMS: atom_id res chain seq x y z
N MET A 1 -10.03 -8.43 19.82
CA MET A 1 -10.02 -8.66 18.35
C MET A 1 -9.42 -7.48 17.58
N THR A 2 -8.93 -6.45 18.27
CA THR A 2 -8.38 -5.21 17.70
C THR A 2 -6.86 -5.32 17.48
N ASP A 3 -6.16 -6.06 18.34
CA ASP A 3 -4.69 -6.14 18.35
C ASP A 3 -4.12 -6.64 17.02
N TRP A 4 -4.71 -7.69 16.44
CA TRP A 4 -4.22 -8.25 15.17
C TRP A 4 -4.36 -7.27 13.98
N TRP A 5 -5.43 -6.47 13.93
CA TRP A 5 -5.59 -5.46 12.89
C TRP A 5 -4.63 -4.29 13.08
N GLN A 6 -4.33 -3.96 14.33
CA GLN A 6 -3.36 -2.92 14.65
C GLN A 6 -1.93 -3.35 14.30
N GLU A 7 -1.58 -4.61 14.54
CA GLU A 7 -0.30 -5.20 14.12
C GLU A 7 -0.09 -5.12 12.60
N ILE A 8 -1.14 -5.36 11.81
CA ILE A 8 -1.07 -5.23 10.35
C ILE A 8 -0.81 -3.78 9.93
N ASP A 9 -1.53 -2.83 10.52
CA ASP A 9 -1.35 -1.43 10.21
C ASP A 9 0.06 -0.94 10.57
N ASP A 10 0.57 -1.39 11.71
CA ASP A 10 1.91 -1.03 12.18
C ASP A 10 2.99 -1.68 11.31
N ALA A 11 2.77 -2.90 10.81
CA ALA A 11 3.65 -3.55 9.83
C ALA A 11 3.71 -2.79 8.50
N ILE A 12 2.57 -2.23 8.05
CA ILE A 12 2.51 -1.38 6.86
C ILE A 12 3.28 -0.08 7.09
N VAL A 13 3.05 0.61 8.21
CA VAL A 13 3.77 1.86 8.53
C VAL A 13 5.28 1.63 8.62
N SER A 14 5.69 0.51 9.21
CA SER A 14 7.10 0.13 9.34
C SER A 14 7.80 -0.07 7.99
N CYS A 15 7.06 -0.35 6.91
CA CYS A 15 7.66 -0.46 5.58
C CYS A 15 8.24 0.87 5.07
N PHE A 16 7.76 2.01 5.56
CA PHE A 16 8.17 3.34 5.14
C PHE A 16 9.28 3.96 6.01
N LEU A 17 9.68 3.31 7.11
CA LEU A 17 10.73 3.84 7.99
C LEU A 17 12.11 3.75 7.34
N ASP A 18 12.35 2.71 6.55
CA ASP A 18 13.63 2.45 5.89
C ASP A 18 13.69 2.98 4.44
N GLU A 19 12.54 3.26 3.84
CA GLU A 19 12.41 3.58 2.41
C GLU A 19 11.50 4.79 2.18
N SER A 20 12.01 5.79 1.44
CA SER A 20 11.31 7.05 1.19
C SER A 20 10.02 6.92 0.34
N SER A 21 9.90 5.86 -0.44
CA SER A 21 8.70 5.56 -1.23
C SER A 21 8.62 4.08 -1.57
N MET A 22 7.43 3.50 -1.49
CA MET A 22 7.17 2.13 -1.93
C MET A 22 5.82 2.04 -2.65
N THR A 23 5.75 1.15 -3.64
CA THR A 23 4.49 0.81 -4.32
C THR A 23 3.69 -0.21 -3.51
N PRO A 24 2.35 -0.28 -3.66
CA PRO A 24 1.53 -1.30 -3.01
C PRO A 24 1.96 -2.74 -3.30
N VAL A 25 2.52 -3.00 -4.49
CA VAL A 25 3.02 -4.33 -4.89
C VAL A 25 4.24 -4.73 -4.06
N GLU A 26 5.17 -3.81 -3.84
CA GLU A 26 6.39 -4.07 -3.06
C GLU A 26 6.06 -4.32 -1.60
N ILE A 27 5.14 -3.52 -1.04
CA ILE A 27 4.64 -3.71 0.32
C ILE A 27 3.94 -5.08 0.45
N GLY A 28 3.08 -5.44 -0.51
CA GLY A 28 2.42 -6.74 -0.53
C GLY A 28 3.41 -7.91 -0.56
N ARG A 29 4.48 -7.81 -1.36
CA ARG A 29 5.55 -8.81 -1.37
C ARG A 29 6.29 -8.92 -0.04
N LYS A 30 6.57 -7.78 0.61
CA LYS A 30 7.29 -7.73 1.90
C LYS A 30 6.46 -8.32 3.04
N LEU A 31 5.13 -8.11 3.01
CA LEU A 31 4.20 -8.53 4.06
C LEU A 31 3.46 -9.86 3.76
N GLY A 32 3.65 -10.45 2.57
CA GLY A 32 2.93 -11.66 2.16
C GLY A 32 1.44 -11.43 1.90
N MET A 33 1.06 -10.22 1.48
CA MET A 33 -0.32 -9.78 1.26
C MET A 33 -0.60 -9.52 -0.23
N SER A 34 -1.88 -9.63 -0.64
CA SER A 34 -2.27 -9.25 -1.99
C SER A 34 -2.16 -7.74 -2.19
N THR A 35 -1.93 -7.31 -3.43
CA THR A 35 -1.79 -5.88 -3.76
C THR A 35 -3.10 -5.13 -3.50
N GLU A 36 -4.24 -5.78 -3.72
CA GLU A 36 -5.58 -5.22 -3.49
C GLU A 36 -5.83 -4.97 -2.00
N ALA A 37 -5.43 -5.92 -1.15
CA ALA A 37 -5.55 -5.79 0.30
C ALA A 37 -4.69 -4.63 0.82
N VAL A 38 -3.42 -4.58 0.39
CA VAL A 38 -2.51 -3.48 0.75
C VAL A 38 -3.04 -2.15 0.27
N THR A 39 -3.53 -2.06 -0.98
CA THR A 39 -4.08 -0.80 -1.53
C THR A 39 -5.27 -0.31 -0.71
N SER A 40 -6.17 -1.21 -0.32
CA SER A 40 -7.33 -0.86 0.51
C SER A 40 -6.92 -0.37 1.91
N LEU A 41 -5.90 -1.01 2.52
CA LEU A 41 -5.38 -0.62 3.82
C LEU A 41 -4.67 0.74 3.76
N LEU A 42 -3.83 0.97 2.76
CA LEU A 42 -3.18 2.27 2.53
C LEU A 42 -4.22 3.38 2.35
N ALA A 43 -5.28 3.15 1.58
CA ALA A 43 -6.36 4.10 1.40
C ALA A 43 -7.08 4.43 2.72
N ARG A 44 -7.31 3.43 3.58
CA ARG A 44 -7.90 3.63 4.91
C ARG A 44 -6.96 4.41 5.83
N LEU A 45 -5.69 4.00 5.92
CA LEU A 45 -4.70 4.67 6.77
C LEU A 45 -4.48 6.13 6.37
N ALA A 46 -4.55 6.42 5.07
CA ALA A 46 -4.49 7.80 4.59
C ALA A 46 -5.73 8.61 5.00
N GLN A 47 -6.93 8.03 4.93
CA GLN A 47 -8.18 8.66 5.41
C GLN A 47 -8.15 8.91 6.93
N GLU A 48 -7.55 8.01 7.70
CA GLU A 48 -7.35 8.14 9.15
C GLU A 48 -6.22 9.12 9.52
N GLY A 49 -5.47 9.66 8.55
CA GLY A 49 -4.35 10.58 8.77
C GLY A 49 -3.09 9.93 9.32
N ARG A 50 -3.00 8.59 9.31
CA ARG A 50 -1.84 7.82 9.79
C ARG A 50 -0.69 7.80 8.79
N ILE A 51 -0.99 7.96 7.50
CA ILE A 51 -0.01 8.15 6.43
C ILE A 51 -0.46 9.29 5.51
N THR A 52 0.46 9.85 4.73
CA THR A 52 0.16 10.86 3.70
C THR A 52 0.54 10.32 2.33
N ILE A 53 -0.36 10.43 1.34
CA ILE A 53 -0.06 10.10 -0.05
C ILE A 53 0.68 11.29 -0.67
N VAL A 54 1.98 11.12 -0.92
CA VAL A 54 2.86 12.17 -1.48
C VAL A 54 3.11 12.04 -2.99
N GLY A 55 2.72 10.91 -3.60
CA GLY A 55 2.93 10.63 -5.01
C GLY A 55 1.80 9.79 -5.60
N VAL A 56 1.31 10.19 -6.77
CA VAL A 56 0.33 9.46 -7.57
C VAL A 56 0.85 9.40 -8.99
N ALA A 57 0.88 8.20 -9.56
CA ALA A 57 1.30 7.97 -10.94
C ALA A 57 0.13 7.47 -11.77
N LEU A 58 0.12 7.81 -13.06
CA LEU A 58 -0.82 7.22 -14.00
C LEU A 58 -0.54 5.72 -14.10
N ALA A 59 -1.54 4.88 -13.79
CA ALA A 59 -1.45 3.47 -14.08
C ALA A 59 -1.24 3.32 -15.59
N ARG A 60 -0.15 2.65 -15.99
CA ARG A 60 0.09 2.38 -17.40
C ARG A 60 -1.14 1.64 -17.91
N ARG A 61 -1.90 2.25 -18.83
CA ARG A 61 -2.97 1.52 -19.51
C ARG A 61 -2.29 0.27 -20.05
N ALA A 62 -2.79 -0.92 -19.66
CA ALA A 62 -2.47 -2.12 -20.41
C ALA A 62 -2.76 -1.73 -21.85
N GLY A 63 -1.71 -1.69 -22.67
CA GLY A 63 -1.87 -1.41 -24.08
C GLY A 63 -3.00 -2.31 -24.53
N SER A 64 -4.08 -1.72 -25.02
CA SER A 64 -4.90 -2.40 -25.98
C SER A 64 -3.92 -2.66 -27.11
N GLU A 65 -3.24 -3.81 -27.05
CA GLU A 65 -2.46 -4.28 -28.17
C GLU A 65 -3.47 -4.45 -29.29
N ASP A 66 -3.26 -3.55 -30.23
CA ASP A 66 -4.04 -3.26 -31.40
C ASP A 66 -4.09 -4.51 -32.30
N ARG A 67 -5.31 -4.82 -32.71
CA ARG A 67 -5.67 -5.40 -34.03
C ARG A 67 -5.70 -6.92 -34.24
#